data_AF-A0A524GIE6-F1
#
_entry.id   AF-A0A524GIE6-F1
#
_cell.length_a   1.000
_cell.length_b   1.000
_cell.length_c   1.000
_cell.angle_alpha   90.00
_cell.angle_beta   90.00
_cell.angle_gamma   90.00
#
_symmetry.space_group_name_H-M   'P 1'
#
loop_
_entity.id
_entity.type
_entity.pdbx_description
1 polymer ?
#
loop_
_entity_poly.entity_id
_entity_poly.type
_entity_poly.pdbx_seq_one_letter_code
_entity_poly.pdbx_strand_id
1 'polypeptide(L)'
;MILNTLSGHLWGYYAACSINEEGEILREFRSKLSLRINAMKRDTDALFERIADTELHRIIDEFSTEFRGRRNKGFLSSMSVEVASDITLLLKYVVGKLPIEDFWLEYEQKRPSSSPFDMLDICLGRAIDELARPIDAIRHQAKTVTVGTSRKGEMQRGILFDFLKGLDFSLENLTSYDGFTIRRLQKALSDIRGHTLYDISDLNYDGKPSEFTTISINKRGGVSLGMKSRVEDKPGPLKGTKRNIINLGEVYAGLGKTDQSPIVIIPLLGEDHRIRHIMLLHVDFKGDLTAAEKKEVLGNKFNKINNLINEYDVPWNDRYLDEIPVESLLGEGVDVIVERLMKSLDGDAR
;
A
#
# COMPACT_ATOMS: atom_id res chain seq x y z
N MET A 1 4.10 -3.51 -46.53
CA MET A 1 3.08 -3.36 -45.46
C MET A 1 3.66 -3.74 -44.09
N ILE A 2 4.24 -4.93 -43.92
CA ILE A 2 4.85 -5.40 -42.65
C ILE A 2 5.96 -4.45 -42.11
N LEU A 3 6.83 -3.95 -42.98
CA LEU A 3 7.92 -3.04 -42.58
C LEU A 3 7.40 -1.70 -42.03
N ASN A 4 6.33 -1.15 -42.60
CA ASN A 4 5.72 0.10 -42.11
C ASN A 4 5.08 -0.10 -40.73
N THR A 5 4.45 -1.26 -40.51
CA THR A 5 3.86 -1.63 -39.21
C THR A 5 4.95 -1.80 -38.13
N LEU A 6 6.05 -2.48 -38.47
CA LEU A 6 7.20 -2.66 -37.57
C LEU A 6 7.81 -1.30 -37.16
N SER A 7 8.05 -0.42 -38.14
CA SER A 7 8.57 0.92 -37.88
C SER A 7 7.64 1.74 -36.99
N GLY A 8 6.32 1.62 -37.16
CA GLY A 8 5.32 2.27 -36.31
C GLY A 8 5.36 1.77 -34.86
N HIS A 9 5.48 0.46 -34.63
CA HIS A 9 5.58 -0.11 -33.29
C HIS A 9 6.89 0.27 -32.58
N LEU A 10 8.01 0.25 -33.31
CA LEU A 10 9.31 0.64 -32.76
C LEU A 10 9.30 2.12 -32.35
N TRP A 11 8.76 2.99 -33.22
CA TRP A 11 8.60 4.40 -32.92
C TRP A 11 7.69 4.62 -31.70
N GLY A 12 6.53 3.95 -31.64
CA GLY A 12 5.61 4.04 -30.50
C GLY A 12 6.26 3.59 -29.18
N TYR A 13 7.07 2.53 -29.21
CA TYR A 13 7.83 2.07 -28.03
C TYR A 13 8.84 3.10 -27.56
N TYR A 14 9.68 3.63 -28.46
CA TYR A 14 10.67 4.65 -28.07
C TYR A 14 10.02 5.96 -27.63
N ALA A 15 8.89 6.36 -28.24
CA ALA A 15 8.11 7.51 -27.79
C ALA A 15 7.59 7.30 -26.35
N ALA A 16 7.04 6.12 -26.06
CA ALA A 16 6.57 5.78 -24.71
C ALA A 16 7.71 5.69 -23.68
N CYS A 17 8.88 5.16 -24.06
CA CYS A 17 10.07 5.19 -23.22
C CYS A 17 10.50 6.63 -22.91
N SER A 18 10.58 7.48 -23.94
CA SER A 18 10.93 8.90 -23.77
C SER A 18 9.96 9.61 -22.84
N ILE A 19 8.64 9.36 -22.95
CA ILE A 19 7.64 9.96 -22.05
C ILE A 19 7.84 9.47 -20.59
N ASN A 20 8.09 8.17 -20.39
CA ASN A 20 8.33 7.65 -19.04
C ASN A 20 9.64 8.17 -18.42
N GLU A 21 10.68 8.37 -19.23
CA GLU A 21 11.94 8.99 -18.79
C GLU A 21 11.75 10.42 -18.30
N GLU A 22 10.77 11.16 -18.82
CA GLU A 22 10.41 12.48 -18.29
C GLU A 22 9.90 12.43 -16.85
N GLY A 23 9.42 11.27 -16.37
CA GLY A 23 8.96 11.07 -15.00
C GLY A 23 10.09 10.94 -13.97
N GLU A 24 11.34 10.70 -14.40
CA GLU A 24 12.48 10.48 -13.48
C GLU A 24 12.77 11.70 -12.61
N ILE A 25 12.70 12.91 -13.18
CA ILE A 25 12.86 14.16 -12.41
C ILE A 25 11.83 14.27 -11.28
N LEU A 26 10.59 13.83 -11.53
CA LEU A 26 9.51 13.86 -10.55
C LEU A 26 9.77 12.83 -9.43
N ARG A 27 10.24 11.64 -9.80
CA ARG A 27 10.62 10.57 -8.84
C ARG A 27 11.77 11.02 -7.94
N GLU A 28 12.81 11.60 -8.53
CA GLU A 28 13.98 12.10 -7.81
C GLU A 28 13.59 13.23 -6.85
N PHE A 29 12.83 14.22 -7.34
CA PHE A 29 12.36 15.33 -6.51
C PHE A 29 11.48 14.83 -5.36
N ARG A 30 10.51 13.97 -5.64
CA ARG A 30 9.61 13.40 -4.62
C ARG A 30 10.40 12.64 -3.54
N SER A 31 11.43 11.89 -3.93
CA SER A 31 12.33 11.21 -2.98
C SER A 31 13.10 12.20 -2.10
N LYS A 32 13.71 13.24 -2.70
CA LYS A 32 14.45 14.28 -1.95
C LYS A 32 13.53 15.03 -0.98
N LEU A 33 12.34 15.40 -1.44
CA LEU A 33 11.32 16.08 -0.66
C LEU A 33 10.91 15.24 0.55
N SER A 34 10.57 13.95 0.33
CA SER A 34 10.17 13.04 1.40
C SER A 34 11.27 12.82 2.43
N LEU A 35 12.52 12.61 2.00
CA LEU A 35 13.67 12.47 2.90
C LEU A 35 13.86 13.70 3.79
N ARG A 36 13.74 14.91 3.22
CA ARG A 36 13.90 16.16 3.97
C ARG A 36 12.75 16.37 4.95
N ILE A 37 11.51 16.17 4.53
CA ILE A 37 10.33 16.32 5.40
C ILE A 37 10.37 15.33 6.57
N ASN A 38 10.79 14.08 6.33
CA ASN A 38 10.89 13.05 7.37
C ASN A 38 12.02 13.30 8.37
N ALA A 39 13.07 14.03 7.98
CA ALA A 39 14.15 14.44 8.87
C ALA A 39 13.74 15.54 9.86
N MET A 40 12.63 16.24 9.61
CA MET A 40 12.09 17.28 10.49
C MET A 40 11.14 16.65 11.52
N LYS A 41 11.37 16.90 12.83
CA LYS A 41 10.60 16.27 13.93
C LYS A 41 9.09 16.52 13.80
N ARG A 42 8.30 15.52 14.18
CA ARG A 42 6.82 15.54 14.20
C ARG A 42 6.34 16.36 15.39
N ASP A 43 6.23 17.66 15.23
CA ASP A 43 5.36 18.44 16.09
C ASP A 43 4.24 19.09 15.26
N THR A 44 3.13 19.39 15.91
CA THR A 44 1.88 19.80 15.26
C THR A 44 1.97 21.22 14.67
N ASP A 45 2.97 22.01 15.12
CA ASP A 45 3.36 23.33 14.60
C ASP A 45 4.40 23.27 13.44
N ALA A 46 4.75 22.07 12.96
CA ALA A 46 5.84 21.88 11.99
C ALA A 46 5.57 22.42 10.57
N LEU A 47 4.33 22.82 10.23
CA LEU A 47 4.02 23.27 8.88
C LEU A 47 4.69 24.60 8.53
N PHE A 48 4.59 25.59 9.42
CA PHE A 48 5.21 26.90 9.18
C PHE A 48 6.73 26.81 9.24
N GLU A 49 7.27 25.96 10.11
CA GLU A 49 8.70 25.64 10.17
C GLU A 49 9.19 24.98 8.87
N ARG A 50 8.40 24.08 8.26
CA ARG A 50 8.72 23.48 6.95
C ARG A 50 8.69 24.51 5.82
N ILE A 51 7.72 25.42 5.84
CA ILE A 51 7.64 26.52 4.88
C ILE A 51 8.79 27.52 5.10
N ALA A 52 9.35 27.64 6.30
CA ALA A 52 10.49 28.50 6.57
C ALA A 52 11.86 27.83 6.31
N ASP A 53 11.89 26.51 6.06
CA ASP A 53 13.13 25.75 5.94
C ASP A 53 13.91 26.10 4.67
N THR A 54 15.13 26.61 4.87
CA THR A 54 15.98 27.10 3.78
C THR A 54 16.44 25.98 2.84
N GLU A 55 16.63 24.77 3.37
CA GLU A 55 17.06 23.63 2.57
C GLU A 55 15.91 23.04 1.74
N LEU A 56 14.69 22.98 2.29
CA LEU A 56 13.48 22.70 1.51
C LEU A 56 13.31 23.71 0.39
N HIS A 57 13.47 25.01 0.68
CA HIS A 57 13.44 26.04 -0.36
C HIS A 57 14.43 25.80 -1.48
N ARG A 58 15.68 25.44 -1.16
CA ARG A 58 16.69 25.11 -2.16
C ARG A 58 16.26 23.94 -3.05
N ILE A 59 15.83 22.83 -2.45
CA ILE A 59 15.36 21.64 -3.17
C ILE A 59 14.16 21.97 -4.08
N ILE A 60 13.22 22.76 -3.56
CA ILE A 60 12.00 23.13 -4.28
C ILE A 60 12.28 24.13 -5.41
N ASP A 61 13.12 25.14 -5.19
CA ASP A 61 13.44 26.13 -6.23
C ASP A 61 14.32 25.53 -7.35
N GLU A 62 15.22 24.59 -7.03
CA GLU A 62 15.97 23.80 -8.03
C GLU A 62 14.99 23.02 -8.92
N PHE A 63 14.09 22.25 -8.32
CA PHE A 63 13.09 21.50 -9.06
C PHE A 63 12.12 22.39 -9.84
N SER A 64 11.61 23.47 -9.23
CA SER A 64 10.71 24.44 -9.86
C SER A 64 11.33 25.08 -11.11
N THR A 65 12.64 25.35 -11.08
CA THR A 65 13.39 25.87 -12.23
C THR A 65 13.52 24.83 -13.33
N GLU A 66 13.90 23.60 -12.99
CA GLU A 66 14.03 22.52 -13.95
C GLU A 66 12.68 22.13 -14.56
N PHE A 67 11.64 21.95 -13.75
CA PHE A 67 10.28 21.64 -14.15
C PHE A 67 9.72 22.69 -15.13
N ARG A 68 9.89 23.98 -14.81
CA ARG A 68 9.49 25.08 -15.71
C ARG A 68 10.29 25.06 -17.01
N GLY A 69 11.59 24.82 -16.92
CA GLY A 69 12.48 24.72 -18.09
C GLY A 69 12.07 23.60 -19.03
N ARG A 70 11.72 22.42 -18.49
CA ARG A 70 11.22 21.26 -19.25
C ARG A 70 9.85 21.55 -19.88
N ARG A 71 8.91 22.09 -19.11
CA ARG A 71 7.57 22.45 -19.63
C ARG A 71 7.64 23.45 -20.77
N ASN A 72 8.47 24.49 -20.65
CA ASN A 72 8.63 25.51 -21.69
C ASN A 72 9.26 24.96 -22.98
N LYS A 73 9.96 23.83 -22.90
CA LYS A 73 10.53 23.11 -24.05
C LYS A 73 9.59 22.03 -24.60
N GLY A 74 8.36 21.90 -24.07
CA GLY A 74 7.36 20.94 -24.53
C GLY A 74 7.47 19.54 -23.93
N PHE A 75 8.38 19.33 -22.98
CA PHE A 75 8.40 18.09 -22.17
C PHE A 75 7.21 18.10 -21.21
N LEU A 76 6.85 16.93 -20.70
CA LEU A 76 5.71 16.68 -19.79
C LEU A 76 4.35 16.91 -20.44
N SER A 77 4.30 16.95 -21.78
CA SER A 77 3.08 17.17 -22.57
C SER A 77 2.06 16.02 -22.46
N SER A 78 2.50 14.84 -22.01
CA SER A 78 1.62 13.69 -21.76
C SER A 78 0.92 13.75 -20.39
N MET A 79 1.25 14.72 -19.55
CA MET A 79 0.54 14.97 -18.30
C MET A 79 -0.73 15.79 -18.56
N SER A 80 -1.75 15.56 -17.75
CA SER A 80 -2.97 16.36 -17.74
C SER A 80 -2.68 17.81 -17.32
N VAL A 81 -3.46 18.72 -17.92
CA VAL A 81 -3.36 20.16 -17.66
C VAL A 81 -3.59 20.47 -16.18
N GLU A 82 -4.52 19.74 -15.54
CA GLU A 82 -4.81 19.86 -14.11
C GLU A 82 -3.57 19.54 -13.27
N VAL A 83 -2.95 18.36 -13.45
CA VAL A 83 -1.78 17.95 -12.67
C VAL A 83 -0.58 18.89 -12.88
N ALA A 84 -0.35 19.33 -14.12
CA ALA A 84 0.73 20.28 -14.41
C ALA A 84 0.49 21.65 -13.76
N SER A 85 -0.76 22.11 -13.71
CA SER A 85 -1.15 23.38 -13.08
C SER A 85 -1.04 23.28 -11.56
N ASP A 86 -1.56 22.20 -10.98
CA ASP A 86 -1.49 21.91 -9.55
C ASP A 86 -0.06 21.85 -9.04
N ILE A 87 0.83 21.10 -9.71
CA ILE A 87 2.26 21.07 -9.33
C ILE A 87 2.84 22.48 -9.37
N THR A 88 2.56 23.26 -10.41
CA THR A 88 3.08 24.64 -10.53
C THR A 88 2.63 25.52 -9.37
N LEU A 89 1.38 25.38 -8.96
CA LEU A 89 0.77 26.21 -7.92
C LEU A 89 1.19 25.75 -6.52
N LEU A 90 1.18 24.45 -6.26
CA LEU A 90 1.63 23.85 -5.00
C LEU A 90 3.09 24.19 -4.71
N LEU A 91 3.96 24.22 -5.73
CA LEU A 91 5.35 24.69 -5.61
C LEU A 91 5.46 26.13 -5.09
N LYS A 92 4.43 26.98 -5.28
CA LYS A 92 4.39 28.34 -4.71
C LYS A 92 3.92 28.36 -3.26
N TYR A 93 2.95 27.52 -2.91
CA TYR A 93 2.46 27.39 -1.54
C TYR A 93 3.51 26.80 -0.59
N VAL A 94 4.20 25.72 -1.00
CA VAL A 94 5.18 25.05 -0.13
C VAL A 94 6.42 25.89 0.19
N VAL A 95 6.69 26.94 -0.59
CA VAL A 95 7.77 27.92 -0.33
C VAL A 95 7.25 29.25 0.22
N GLY A 96 5.97 29.32 0.59
CA GLY A 96 5.35 30.52 1.17
C GLY A 96 5.28 31.74 0.24
N LYS A 97 5.37 31.55 -1.09
CA LYS A 97 5.21 32.64 -2.08
C LYS A 97 3.74 33.06 -2.25
N LEU A 98 2.81 32.21 -1.80
CA LEU A 98 1.38 32.48 -1.76
C LEU A 98 0.86 32.27 -0.32
N PRO A 99 -0.20 32.98 0.09
CA PRO A 99 -0.84 32.78 1.40
C PRO A 99 -1.33 31.35 1.55
N ILE A 100 -1.14 30.75 2.73
CA ILE A 100 -1.57 29.35 2.95
C ILE A 100 -3.09 29.21 3.08
N GLU A 101 -3.76 30.29 3.45
CA GLU A 101 -5.21 30.39 3.55
C GLU A 101 -5.86 30.16 2.16
N ASP A 102 -5.23 30.70 1.12
CA ASP A 102 -5.68 30.51 -0.27
C ASP A 102 -5.59 29.03 -0.67
N PHE A 103 -4.53 28.33 -0.25
CA PHE A 103 -4.40 26.89 -0.47
C PHE A 103 -5.57 26.11 0.17
N TRP A 104 -6.00 26.47 1.38
CA TRP A 104 -7.10 25.78 2.05
C TRP A 104 -8.44 25.94 1.35
N LEU A 105 -8.68 27.09 0.73
CA LEU A 105 -9.88 27.37 -0.06
C LEU A 105 -9.83 26.67 -1.42
N GLU A 106 -8.72 26.83 -2.15
CA GLU A 106 -8.58 26.34 -3.52
C GLU A 106 -8.57 24.80 -3.60
N TYR A 107 -8.03 24.14 -2.57
CA TYR A 107 -7.97 22.69 -2.49
C TYR A 107 -8.98 22.07 -1.52
N GLU A 108 -9.98 22.83 -1.04
CA GLU A 108 -10.90 22.39 0.02
C GLU A 108 -11.52 21.00 -0.23
N GLN A 109 -11.94 20.74 -1.47
CA GLN A 109 -12.60 19.48 -1.88
C GLN A 109 -11.63 18.36 -2.26
N LYS A 110 -10.35 18.68 -2.49
CA LYS A 110 -9.35 17.73 -3.02
C LYS A 110 -8.26 17.39 -1.99
N ARG A 111 -8.10 18.19 -0.93
CA ARG A 111 -6.97 18.10 0.00
C ARG A 111 -7.14 16.92 0.99
N PRO A 112 -6.14 16.03 1.11
CA PRO A 112 -6.15 14.97 2.12
C PRO A 112 -5.83 15.50 3.53
N SER A 113 -5.23 16.69 3.62
CA SER A 113 -4.75 17.34 4.83
C SER A 113 -4.66 18.87 4.63
N SER A 114 -4.37 19.61 5.70
CA SER A 114 -4.10 21.06 5.62
C SER A 114 -2.70 21.41 5.12
N SER A 115 -1.89 20.42 4.75
CA SER A 115 -0.49 20.58 4.35
C SER A 115 -0.34 20.65 2.82
N PRO A 116 0.18 21.74 2.25
CA PRO A 116 0.45 21.82 0.80
C PRO A 116 1.55 20.84 0.36
N PHE A 117 2.42 20.39 1.28
CA PHE A 117 3.42 19.36 0.98
C PHE A 117 2.80 17.99 0.71
N ASP A 118 1.77 17.62 1.45
CA ASP A 118 1.08 16.33 1.27
C ASP A 118 0.33 16.33 -0.07
N MET A 119 -0.28 17.47 -0.41
CA MET A 119 -0.95 17.64 -1.69
C MET A 119 0.04 17.61 -2.86
N LEU A 120 1.21 18.23 -2.69
CA LEU A 120 2.29 18.16 -3.69
C LEU A 120 2.77 16.73 -3.90
N ASP A 121 2.94 15.92 -2.84
CA ASP A 121 3.34 14.51 -2.97
C ASP A 121 2.31 13.69 -3.77
N ILE A 122 1.02 13.92 -3.52
CA ILE A 122 -0.06 13.27 -4.27
C ILE A 122 -0.02 13.67 -5.75
N CYS A 123 0.08 14.97 -6.05
CA CYS A 123 0.11 15.45 -7.44
C CYS A 123 1.36 14.95 -8.19
N LEU A 124 2.51 14.86 -7.53
CA LEU A 124 3.72 14.25 -8.10
C LEU A 124 3.52 12.75 -8.38
N GLY A 125 2.88 12.01 -7.47
CA GLY A 125 2.53 10.61 -7.67
C GLY A 125 1.65 10.42 -8.91
N ARG A 126 0.57 11.21 -9.02
CA ARG A 126 -0.31 11.20 -10.20
C ARG A 126 0.46 11.48 -11.48
N ALA A 127 1.30 12.51 -11.49
CA ALA A 127 2.12 12.87 -12.65
C ALA A 127 3.03 11.72 -13.12
N ILE A 128 3.71 11.06 -12.18
CA ILE A 128 4.56 9.89 -12.46
C ILE A 128 3.74 8.76 -13.08
N ASP A 129 2.56 8.49 -12.53
CA ASP A 129 1.67 7.47 -13.06
C ASP A 129 1.21 7.81 -14.48
N GLU A 130 0.83 9.07 -14.76
CA GLU A 130 0.41 9.51 -16.11
C GLU A 130 1.52 9.29 -17.15
N LEU A 131 2.76 9.64 -16.80
CA LEU A 131 3.93 9.50 -17.67
C LEU A 131 4.33 8.04 -17.89
N ALA A 132 4.01 7.14 -16.95
CA ALA A 132 4.26 5.71 -17.08
C ALA A 132 3.20 4.97 -17.92
N ARG A 133 1.95 5.49 -18.01
CA ARG A 133 0.84 4.80 -18.70
C ARG A 133 1.17 4.33 -20.12
N PRO A 134 1.81 5.14 -21.00
CA PRO A 134 2.05 4.72 -22.38
C PRO A 134 2.97 3.50 -22.48
N ILE A 135 4.05 3.46 -21.69
CA ILE A 135 4.98 2.33 -21.72
C ILE A 135 4.36 1.10 -21.07
N ASP A 136 3.55 1.27 -20.03
CA ASP A 136 2.84 0.17 -19.38
C ASP A 136 1.76 -0.42 -20.27
N ALA A 137 1.05 0.41 -21.04
CA ALA A 137 0.12 -0.04 -22.06
C ALA A 137 0.83 -0.84 -23.16
N ILE A 138 2.00 -0.39 -23.65
CA ILE A 138 2.77 -1.15 -24.65
C ILE A 138 3.29 -2.47 -24.07
N ARG A 139 3.80 -2.47 -22.83
CA ARG A 139 4.19 -3.70 -22.13
C ARG A 139 3.02 -4.66 -21.96
N HIS A 140 1.83 -4.13 -21.67
CA HIS A 140 0.61 -4.92 -21.57
C HIS A 140 0.23 -5.52 -22.94
N GLN A 141 0.23 -4.72 -24.01
CA GLN A 141 -0.08 -5.18 -25.37
C GLN A 141 0.94 -6.18 -25.95
N ALA A 142 2.23 -5.98 -25.66
CA ALA A 142 3.28 -6.93 -26.06
C ALA A 142 3.11 -8.31 -25.39
N LYS A 143 2.52 -8.36 -24.19
CA LYS A 143 2.14 -9.62 -23.54
C LYS A 143 0.98 -10.33 -24.25
N THR A 144 0.14 -9.60 -25.00
CA THR A 144 -1.06 -10.13 -25.67
C THR A 144 -0.80 -10.71 -27.06
N VAL A 145 0.25 -10.24 -27.77
CA VAL A 145 0.48 -10.56 -29.21
C VAL A 145 1.47 -11.70 -29.44
N THR A 146 2.07 -12.26 -28.38
CA THR A 146 3.00 -13.41 -28.47
C THR A 146 2.50 -14.61 -27.67
N VAL A 147 1.33 -15.14 -28.02
CA VAL A 147 0.89 -16.46 -27.53
C VAL A 147 1.73 -17.53 -28.22
N GLY A 148 2.80 -17.99 -27.58
CA GLY A 148 3.64 -19.01 -28.21
C GLY A 148 4.77 -19.65 -27.41
N THR A 149 5.14 -19.18 -26.21
CA THR A 149 5.86 -20.03 -25.24
C THR A 149 5.48 -19.57 -23.85
N SER A 150 4.75 -20.44 -23.15
CA SER A 150 4.51 -20.29 -21.72
C SER A 150 5.85 -20.12 -21.00
N ARG A 151 6.19 -18.88 -20.66
CA ARG A 151 6.70 -18.62 -19.32
C ARG A 151 5.49 -18.12 -18.57
N LYS A 152 4.82 -19.05 -17.87
CA LYS A 152 4.23 -18.75 -16.58
C LYS A 152 5.24 -17.82 -15.89
N GLY A 153 5.04 -16.50 -15.92
CA GLY A 153 5.60 -15.66 -14.87
C GLY A 153 5.22 -16.42 -13.62
N GLU A 154 6.22 -16.86 -12.85
CA GLU A 154 6.04 -17.84 -11.77
C GLU A 154 4.66 -17.59 -11.21
N MET A 155 3.71 -18.50 -11.49
CA MET A 155 2.42 -18.39 -10.85
C MET A 155 2.82 -18.25 -9.40
N GLN A 156 2.48 -17.13 -8.76
CA GLN A 156 2.70 -17.04 -7.34
C GLN A 156 1.81 -18.14 -6.80
N ARG A 157 2.42 -19.30 -6.60
CA ARG A 157 1.78 -20.54 -6.17
C ARG A 157 1.77 -20.52 -4.67
N GLY A 158 0.82 -21.22 -4.11
CA GLY A 158 0.67 -21.31 -2.68
C GLY A 158 -0.76 -21.01 -2.31
N ILE A 159 -1.11 -21.52 -1.15
CA ILE A 159 -2.49 -21.69 -0.70
C ILE A 159 -3.36 -20.44 -0.87
N LEU A 160 -2.87 -19.24 -0.55
CA LEU A 160 -3.65 -18.00 -0.66
C LEU A 160 -3.92 -17.59 -2.11
N PHE A 161 -2.91 -17.60 -2.99
CA PHE A 161 -3.07 -17.22 -4.39
C PHE A 161 -3.93 -18.24 -5.16
N ASP A 162 -3.72 -19.53 -4.90
CA ASP A 162 -4.52 -20.58 -5.51
C ASP A 162 -5.99 -20.49 -5.05
N PHE A 163 -6.21 -20.12 -3.79
CA PHE A 163 -7.55 -19.90 -3.24
C PHE A 163 -8.26 -18.68 -3.82
N LEU A 164 -7.59 -17.53 -3.87
CA LEU A 164 -8.15 -16.30 -4.47
C LEU A 164 -8.51 -16.52 -5.93
N LYS A 165 -7.64 -17.21 -6.68
CA LYS A 165 -7.89 -17.57 -8.08
C LYS A 165 -9.10 -18.49 -8.24
N GLY A 166 -9.32 -19.42 -7.31
CA GLY A 166 -10.53 -20.27 -7.31
C GLY A 166 -11.84 -19.50 -7.06
N LEU A 167 -11.75 -18.23 -6.65
CA LEU A 167 -12.87 -17.31 -6.46
C LEU A 167 -12.85 -16.16 -7.48
N ASP A 168 -12.16 -16.35 -8.61
CA ASP A 168 -12.04 -15.40 -9.72
C ASP A 168 -11.35 -14.06 -9.35
N PHE A 169 -10.59 -14.03 -8.25
CA PHE A 169 -9.72 -12.91 -7.91
C PHE A 169 -8.30 -13.12 -8.45
N SER A 170 -7.76 -12.07 -9.05
CA SER A 170 -6.39 -12.03 -9.57
C SER A 170 -5.47 -11.18 -8.69
N LEU A 171 -4.18 -11.11 -9.04
CA LEU A 171 -3.24 -10.20 -8.37
C LEU A 171 -3.62 -8.73 -8.55
N GLU A 172 -4.35 -8.37 -9.60
CA GLU A 172 -4.80 -6.99 -9.85
C GLU A 172 -5.89 -6.55 -8.85
N ASN A 173 -6.51 -7.51 -8.17
CA ASN A 173 -7.45 -7.24 -7.09
C ASN A 173 -6.76 -7.02 -5.74
N LEU A 174 -5.43 -7.10 -5.65
CA LEU A 174 -4.69 -6.84 -4.43
C LEU A 174 -4.15 -5.42 -4.43
N THR A 175 -4.06 -4.79 -3.26
CA THR A 175 -3.29 -3.55 -3.16
C THR A 175 -1.79 -3.84 -3.37
N SER A 176 -1.04 -2.85 -3.85
CA SER A 176 0.41 -2.98 -4.04
C SER A 176 1.17 -3.39 -2.77
N TYR A 177 0.63 -3.00 -1.60
CA TYR A 177 1.18 -3.35 -0.28
C TYR A 177 0.90 -4.80 0.11
N ASP A 178 -0.24 -5.33 -0.31
CA ASP A 178 -0.70 -6.67 0.07
C ASP A 178 -0.02 -7.78 -0.72
N GLY A 179 0.38 -7.53 -1.98
CA GLY A 179 1.06 -8.54 -2.80
C GLY A 179 2.32 -9.12 -2.14
N PHE A 180 3.16 -8.28 -1.54
CA PHE A 180 4.35 -8.71 -0.80
C PHE A 180 4.00 -9.38 0.53
N THR A 181 2.98 -8.88 1.23
CA THR A 181 2.55 -9.43 2.52
C THR A 181 1.93 -10.81 2.35
N ILE A 182 1.04 -11.00 1.38
CA ILE A 182 0.44 -12.29 1.05
C ILE A 182 1.51 -13.28 0.65
N ARG A 183 2.48 -12.89 -0.19
CA ARG A 183 3.59 -13.77 -0.57
C ARG A 183 4.40 -14.27 0.63
N ARG A 184 4.65 -13.42 1.63
CA ARG A 184 5.33 -13.81 2.88
C ARG A 184 4.46 -14.74 3.73
N LEU A 185 3.17 -14.41 3.87
CA LEU A 185 2.22 -15.19 4.68
C LEU A 185 2.06 -16.63 4.18
N GLN A 186 2.22 -16.89 2.88
CA GLN A 186 2.20 -18.25 2.32
C GLN A 186 3.13 -19.23 3.06
N LYS A 187 4.26 -18.76 3.59
CA LYS A 187 5.21 -19.60 4.34
C LYS A 187 4.65 -20.02 5.70
N ALA A 188 3.84 -19.18 6.32
CA ALA A 188 3.27 -19.38 7.64
C ALA A 188 1.97 -20.18 7.66
N LEU A 189 1.38 -20.47 6.50
CA LEU A 189 0.09 -21.15 6.40
C LEU A 189 0.27 -22.62 5.98
N SER A 190 -0.50 -23.51 6.59
CA SER A 190 -0.59 -24.92 6.24
C SER A 190 -1.88 -25.26 5.51
N ASP A 191 -3.03 -24.69 5.92
CA ASP A 191 -4.34 -24.99 5.33
C ASP A 191 -5.31 -23.77 5.35
N ILE A 192 -6.33 -23.79 4.50
CA ILE A 192 -7.48 -22.88 4.53
C ILE A 192 -8.75 -23.69 4.81
N ARG A 193 -9.28 -23.51 6.02
CA ARG A 193 -10.42 -24.26 6.57
C ARG A 193 -11.77 -23.74 6.08
N GLY A 194 -11.82 -22.47 5.66
CA GLY A 194 -13.04 -21.85 5.16
C GLY A 194 -12.87 -20.37 4.89
N HIS A 195 -13.91 -19.75 4.33
CA HIS A 195 -13.88 -18.35 3.96
C HIS A 195 -15.23 -17.66 4.07
N THR A 196 -15.18 -16.34 4.17
CA THR A 196 -16.31 -15.44 3.93
C THR A 196 -15.84 -14.28 3.06
N LEU A 197 -16.44 -14.15 1.88
CA LEU A 197 -16.29 -12.99 1.02
C LEU A 197 -17.39 -11.98 1.38
N TYR A 198 -16.98 -10.76 1.67
CA TYR A 198 -17.89 -9.66 1.98
C TYR A 198 -17.83 -8.60 0.88
N ASP A 199 -18.98 -7.99 0.60
CA ASP A 199 -19.07 -6.77 -0.20
C ASP A 199 -19.12 -5.53 0.70
N ILE A 200 -18.48 -4.46 0.24
CA ILE A 200 -18.42 -3.17 0.93
C ILE A 200 -19.12 -2.11 0.09
N SER A 201 -20.10 -1.46 0.72
CA SER A 201 -20.91 -0.40 0.09
C SER A 201 -20.81 0.90 0.87
N ASP A 202 -21.17 2.00 0.22
CA ASP A 202 -21.25 3.33 0.85
C ASP A 202 -19.91 3.83 1.40
N LEU A 203 -18.82 3.55 0.67
CA LEU A 203 -17.52 4.21 0.86
C LEU A 203 -17.63 5.68 0.47
N ASN A 204 -16.82 6.53 1.09
CA ASN A 204 -16.74 7.94 0.70
C ASN A 204 -16.06 8.10 -0.68
N TYR A 205 -15.98 9.35 -1.16
CA TYR A 205 -15.36 9.66 -2.45
C TYR A 205 -13.90 9.19 -2.56
N ASP A 206 -13.18 9.11 -1.44
CA ASP A 206 -11.78 8.64 -1.37
C ASP A 206 -11.63 7.12 -1.25
N GLY A 207 -12.73 6.36 -1.28
CA GLY A 207 -12.71 4.91 -1.08
C GLY A 207 -12.45 4.48 0.36
N LYS A 208 -12.63 5.38 1.33
CA LYS A 208 -12.48 5.14 2.77
C LYS A 208 -13.83 4.92 3.46
N PRO A 209 -13.85 4.22 4.61
CA PRO A 209 -15.10 3.94 5.29
C PRO A 209 -15.63 5.17 6.05
N SER A 210 -16.91 5.48 5.84
CA SER A 210 -17.68 6.51 6.56
C SER A 210 -18.56 5.87 7.63
N GLU A 211 -19.36 6.65 8.37
CA GLU A 211 -20.33 6.10 9.33
C GLU A 211 -21.46 5.31 8.65
N PHE A 212 -21.73 5.60 7.38
CA PHE A 212 -22.75 4.96 6.56
C PHE A 212 -22.25 3.70 5.84
N THR A 213 -20.94 3.44 5.85
CA THR A 213 -20.37 2.28 5.16
C THR A 213 -20.93 0.97 5.70
N THR A 214 -21.47 0.17 4.78
CA THR A 214 -22.08 -1.12 5.09
C THR A 214 -21.25 -2.29 4.58
N ILE A 215 -21.45 -3.44 5.22
CA ILE A 215 -20.84 -4.72 4.85
C ILE A 215 -21.93 -5.79 4.75
N SER A 216 -21.90 -6.58 3.69
CA SER A 216 -22.80 -7.72 3.45
C SER A 216 -22.00 -8.96 3.04
N ILE A 217 -22.57 -10.14 3.24
CA ILE A 217 -21.95 -11.40 2.79
C ILE A 217 -22.27 -11.61 1.31
N ASN A 218 -21.23 -11.82 0.51
CA ASN A 218 -21.35 -12.25 -0.88
C ASN A 218 -21.33 -13.77 -0.99
N LYS A 219 -20.32 -14.42 -0.37
CA LYS A 219 -20.08 -15.86 -0.49
C LYS A 219 -19.46 -16.44 0.78
N ARG A 220 -19.74 -17.71 1.07
CA ARG A 220 -19.14 -18.46 2.18
C ARG A 220 -18.74 -19.87 1.73
N GLY A 221 -17.77 -20.45 2.43
CA GLY A 221 -17.43 -21.86 2.26
C GLY A 221 -16.61 -22.42 3.42
N GLY A 222 -16.50 -23.75 3.47
CA GLY A 222 -15.79 -24.47 4.52
C GLY A 222 -16.40 -24.25 5.90
N VAL A 223 -15.56 -24.15 6.94
CA VAL A 223 -16.00 -23.96 8.34
C VAL A 223 -16.89 -22.74 8.55
N SER A 224 -16.78 -21.73 7.67
CA SER A 224 -17.59 -20.52 7.76
C SER A 224 -19.09 -20.82 7.61
N LEU A 225 -19.51 -21.82 6.85
CA LEU A 225 -20.93 -22.13 6.64
C LEU A 225 -21.69 -22.45 7.95
N GLY A 226 -20.99 -22.95 8.97
CA GLY A 226 -21.58 -23.25 10.28
C GLY A 226 -21.50 -22.10 11.29
N MET A 227 -20.90 -20.96 10.95
CA MET A 227 -20.65 -19.85 11.88
C MET A 227 -21.69 -18.75 11.74
N LYS A 228 -22.22 -18.24 12.86
CA LYS A 228 -23.16 -17.11 12.85
C LYS A 228 -22.46 -15.80 12.48
N SER A 229 -23.01 -15.08 11.50
CA SER A 229 -22.57 -13.74 11.12
C SER A 229 -23.54 -12.65 11.63
N ARG A 230 -23.02 -11.46 11.93
CA ARG A 230 -23.84 -10.29 12.29
C ARG A 230 -24.59 -9.69 11.10
N VAL A 231 -24.19 -10.07 9.90
CA VAL A 231 -24.70 -9.56 8.61
C VAL A 231 -25.17 -10.71 7.71
N GLU A 232 -25.73 -11.75 8.34
CA GLU A 232 -26.26 -12.95 7.66
C GLU A 232 -27.48 -12.60 6.79
N ASP A 233 -28.48 -11.94 7.40
CA ASP A 233 -29.77 -11.67 6.73
C ASP A 233 -29.84 -10.29 6.07
N LYS A 234 -29.04 -9.33 6.54
CA LYS A 234 -29.05 -7.95 6.05
C LYS A 234 -27.69 -7.28 6.13
N PRO A 235 -27.41 -6.31 5.23
CA PRO A 235 -26.25 -5.44 5.36
C PRO A 235 -26.23 -4.79 6.74
N GLY A 236 -25.03 -4.68 7.32
CA GLY A 236 -24.82 -4.05 8.62
C GLY A 236 -23.69 -3.04 8.57
N PRO A 237 -23.53 -2.22 9.62
CA PRO A 237 -22.49 -1.20 9.67
C PRO A 237 -21.09 -1.82 9.74
N LEU A 238 -20.14 -1.28 8.97
CA LEU A 238 -18.74 -1.70 8.99
C LEU A 238 -18.04 -1.20 10.26
N LYS A 239 -17.66 -2.12 11.14
CA LYS A 239 -17.08 -1.83 12.47
C LYS A 239 -15.84 -2.70 12.77
N GLY A 240 -15.03 -2.23 13.72
CA GLY A 240 -13.89 -2.98 14.28
C GLY A 240 -12.76 -3.26 13.30
N THR A 241 -12.12 -4.42 13.42
CA THR A 241 -10.95 -4.82 12.61
C THR A 241 -11.20 -4.72 11.10
N LYS A 242 -12.38 -5.12 10.63
CA LYS A 242 -12.75 -5.03 9.21
C LYS A 242 -12.78 -3.59 8.71
N ARG A 243 -13.25 -2.65 9.54
CA ARG A 243 -13.21 -1.20 9.22
C ARG A 243 -11.78 -0.70 9.08
N ASN A 244 -10.90 -1.09 10.02
CA ASN A 244 -9.49 -0.68 9.99
C ASN A 244 -8.77 -1.21 8.75
N ILE A 245 -9.05 -2.46 8.35
CA ILE A 245 -8.49 -3.08 7.15
C ILE A 245 -8.89 -2.31 5.89
N ILE A 246 -10.16 -1.90 5.76
CA ILE A 246 -10.59 -1.06 4.64
C ILE A 246 -9.93 0.32 4.68
N ASN A 247 -9.82 0.92 5.87
CA ASN A 247 -9.25 2.26 6.00
C ASN A 247 -7.75 2.32 5.70
N LEU A 248 -7.01 1.27 6.06
CA LEU A 248 -5.55 1.18 5.88
C LEU A 248 -5.17 0.49 4.57
N GLY A 249 -6.03 -0.37 4.04
CA GLY A 249 -5.74 -1.21 2.88
C GLY A 249 -4.64 -2.24 3.16
N GLU A 250 -4.55 -2.73 4.40
CA GLU A 250 -3.52 -3.67 4.83
C GLU A 250 -4.13 -5.04 5.17
N VAL A 251 -3.48 -6.11 4.70
CA VAL A 251 -3.78 -7.49 5.11
C VAL A 251 -3.57 -7.67 6.61
N TYR A 252 -4.55 -8.30 7.26
CA TYR A 252 -4.45 -8.76 8.64
C TYR A 252 -4.23 -10.27 8.69
N ALA A 253 -3.32 -10.73 9.55
CA ALA A 253 -3.14 -12.14 9.86
C ALA A 253 -2.95 -12.32 11.37
N GLY A 254 -3.58 -13.32 11.97
CA GLY A 254 -3.46 -13.62 13.40
C GLY A 254 -4.75 -14.17 13.98
N LEU A 255 -4.97 -13.94 15.27
CA LEU A 255 -6.15 -14.47 15.99
C LEU A 255 -7.33 -13.48 15.99
N GLY A 256 -8.52 -14.00 15.71
CA GLY A 256 -9.78 -13.26 15.80
C GLY A 256 -10.00 -12.69 17.21
N LYS A 257 -10.37 -11.41 17.31
CA LYS A 257 -10.52 -10.72 18.60
C LYS A 257 -11.64 -11.29 19.49
N THR A 258 -12.63 -11.96 18.92
CA THR A 258 -13.81 -12.44 19.66
C THR A 258 -13.73 -13.93 19.96
N ASP A 259 -13.28 -14.73 19.00
CA ASP A 259 -13.31 -16.19 19.05
C ASP A 259 -11.92 -16.83 19.08
N GLN A 260 -10.84 -16.01 19.03
CA GLN A 260 -9.46 -16.47 18.95
C GLN A 260 -9.22 -17.45 17.78
N SER A 261 -10.07 -17.45 16.77
CA SER A 261 -9.89 -18.27 15.58
C SER A 261 -8.71 -17.75 14.76
N PRO A 262 -7.82 -18.60 14.25
CA PRO A 262 -6.77 -18.14 13.34
C PRO A 262 -7.36 -17.73 12.00
N ILE A 263 -7.10 -16.48 11.62
CA ILE A 263 -7.69 -15.85 10.45
C ILE A 263 -6.68 -15.02 9.66
N VAL A 264 -6.94 -14.92 8.36
CA VAL A 264 -6.32 -13.94 7.47
C VAL A 264 -7.43 -13.13 6.83
N ILE A 265 -7.32 -11.80 6.84
CA ILE A 265 -8.28 -10.90 6.22
C ILE A 265 -7.56 -10.09 5.15
N ILE A 266 -8.03 -10.19 3.91
CA ILE A 266 -7.42 -9.59 2.73
C ILE A 266 -8.40 -8.56 2.15
N PRO A 267 -8.04 -7.26 2.08
CA PRO A 267 -8.81 -6.29 1.31
C PRO A 267 -8.62 -6.55 -0.19
N LEU A 268 -9.71 -6.50 -0.95
CA LEU A 268 -9.71 -6.76 -2.38
C LEU A 268 -10.30 -5.58 -3.16
N LEU A 269 -9.60 -5.17 -4.20
CA LEU A 269 -9.98 -4.11 -5.11
C LEU A 269 -11.07 -4.58 -6.07
N GLY A 270 -12.07 -3.71 -6.28
CA GLY A 270 -13.05 -3.83 -7.36
C GLY A 270 -12.55 -3.19 -8.65
N GLU A 271 -13.41 -3.15 -9.67
CA GLU A 271 -13.09 -2.59 -11.00
C GLU A 271 -12.68 -1.11 -10.95
N ASP A 272 -13.22 -0.35 -9.99
CA ASP A 272 -12.91 1.05 -9.76
C ASP A 272 -11.61 1.29 -8.98
N HIS A 273 -10.82 0.23 -8.75
CA HIS A 273 -9.56 0.25 -8.01
C HIS A 273 -9.72 0.73 -6.55
N ARG A 274 -10.94 0.61 -6.00
CA ARG A 274 -11.22 0.83 -4.58
C ARG A 274 -11.46 -0.50 -3.89
N ILE A 275 -11.25 -0.56 -2.57
CA ILE A 275 -11.46 -1.80 -1.82
C ILE A 275 -12.97 -2.07 -1.72
N ARG A 276 -13.48 -2.90 -2.62
CA ARG A 276 -14.91 -3.26 -2.71
C ARG A 276 -15.25 -4.55 -2.00
N HIS A 277 -14.24 -5.38 -1.72
CA HIS A 277 -14.47 -6.65 -1.03
C HIS A 277 -13.48 -6.89 0.10
N ILE A 278 -13.90 -7.70 1.06
CA ILE A 278 -13.03 -8.25 2.10
C ILE A 278 -13.12 -9.77 2.04
N MET A 279 -11.97 -10.43 1.90
CA MET A 279 -11.88 -11.87 2.07
C MET A 279 -11.43 -12.19 3.49
N LEU A 280 -12.28 -12.85 4.26
CA LEU A 280 -11.90 -13.42 5.56
C LEU A 280 -11.69 -14.92 5.37
N LEU A 281 -10.49 -15.40 5.66
CA LEU A 281 -10.09 -16.80 5.61
C LEU A 281 -9.92 -17.33 7.02
N HIS A 282 -10.49 -18.50 7.29
CA HIS A 282 -10.12 -19.31 8.45
C HIS A 282 -8.97 -20.22 8.03
N VAL A 283 -7.85 -20.13 8.73
CA VAL A 283 -6.60 -20.76 8.30
C VAL A 283 -6.00 -21.60 9.42
N ASP A 284 -5.11 -22.51 9.04
CA ASP A 284 -4.19 -23.16 9.96
C ASP A 284 -2.79 -22.56 9.74
N PHE A 285 -2.16 -22.10 10.82
CA PHE A 285 -0.78 -21.64 10.80
C PHE A 285 0.17 -22.82 11.03
N LYS A 286 1.38 -22.74 10.45
CA LYS A 286 2.45 -23.70 10.71
C LYS A 286 3.04 -23.47 12.10
N GLY A 287 3.01 -24.50 12.93
CA GLY A 287 3.56 -24.45 14.30
C GLY A 287 5.08 -24.64 14.38
N ASP A 288 5.72 -25.14 13.31
CA ASP A 288 7.11 -25.59 13.28
C ASP A 288 8.06 -24.62 12.54
N LEU A 289 7.66 -23.35 12.38
CA LEU A 289 8.50 -22.34 11.71
C LEU A 289 9.76 -22.05 12.53
N THR A 290 10.90 -22.04 11.85
CA THR A 290 12.17 -21.57 12.44
C THR A 290 12.13 -20.06 12.72
N ALA A 291 12.96 -19.56 13.64
CA ALA A 291 13.10 -18.13 13.86
C ALA A 291 13.38 -17.33 12.57
N ALA A 292 14.21 -17.86 11.67
CA ALA A 292 14.52 -17.23 10.39
C ALA A 292 13.26 -17.10 9.50
N GLU A 293 12.42 -18.13 9.46
CA GLU A 293 11.16 -18.09 8.73
C GLU A 293 10.17 -17.13 9.40
N LYS A 294 10.06 -17.13 10.74
CA LYS A 294 9.23 -16.18 11.48
C LYS A 294 9.63 -14.73 11.17
N LYS A 295 10.93 -14.42 11.09
CA LYS A 295 11.42 -13.09 10.67
C LYS A 295 10.98 -12.73 9.26
N GLU A 296 11.12 -13.66 8.33
CA GLU A 296 10.75 -13.43 6.94
C GLU A 296 9.26 -13.15 6.81
N VAL A 297 8.43 -13.92 7.50
CA VAL A 297 6.96 -13.74 7.54
C VAL A 297 6.60 -12.38 8.15
N LEU A 298 7.27 -11.97 9.24
CA LEU A 298 7.02 -10.68 9.91
C LEU A 298 7.42 -9.46 9.07
N GLY A 299 8.45 -9.56 8.22
CA GLY A 299 8.86 -8.49 7.33
C GLY A 299 9.19 -7.18 8.07
N ASN A 300 8.56 -6.06 7.68
CA ASN A 300 8.82 -4.76 8.32
C ASN A 300 8.42 -4.72 9.80
N LYS A 301 7.49 -5.59 10.24
CA LYS A 301 7.11 -5.68 11.65
C LYS A 301 8.26 -6.17 12.51
N PHE A 302 9.10 -7.07 11.99
CA PHE A 302 10.33 -7.51 12.65
C PHE A 302 11.27 -6.35 12.97
N ASN A 303 11.50 -5.46 12.00
CA ASN A 303 12.37 -4.29 12.19
C ASN A 303 11.87 -3.40 13.34
N LYS A 304 10.55 -3.23 13.47
CA LYS A 304 9.95 -2.46 14.58
C LYS A 304 10.16 -3.16 15.93
N ILE A 305 9.97 -4.48 16.00
CA ILE A 305 10.23 -5.26 17.22
C ILE A 305 11.70 -5.13 17.61
N ASN A 306 12.61 -5.36 16.66
CA ASN A 306 14.05 -5.27 16.90
C ASN A 306 14.46 -3.87 17.39
N ASN A 307 13.96 -2.82 16.75
CA ASN A 307 14.25 -1.44 17.19
C ASN A 307 13.80 -1.19 18.63
N LEU A 308 12.58 -1.61 18.99
CA LEU A 308 12.08 -1.45 20.36
C LEU A 308 12.84 -2.29 21.38
N ILE A 309 13.31 -3.49 21.03
CA ILE A 309 14.15 -4.30 21.94
C ILE A 309 15.50 -3.64 22.16
N ASN A 310 16.11 -3.10 21.10
CA ASN A 310 17.39 -2.41 21.20
C ASN A 310 17.33 -1.13 22.08
N GLU A 311 16.15 -0.52 22.25
CA GLU A 311 15.98 0.61 23.18
C GLU A 311 16.18 0.21 24.66
N TYR A 312 16.12 -1.08 24.98
CA TYR A 312 16.40 -1.62 26.32
C TYR A 312 17.86 -2.12 26.46
N ASP A 313 18.75 -1.77 25.53
CA ASP A 313 20.15 -2.21 25.49
C ASP A 313 20.33 -3.75 25.44
N VAL A 314 19.30 -4.48 25.02
CA VAL A 314 19.34 -5.94 24.87
C VAL A 314 19.79 -6.29 23.45
N PRO A 315 20.88 -7.06 23.25
CA PRO A 315 21.29 -7.49 21.92
C PRO A 315 20.27 -8.48 21.34
N TRP A 316 19.94 -8.29 20.06
CA TRP A 316 19.01 -9.16 19.36
C TRP A 316 19.51 -10.60 19.23
N ASN A 317 18.65 -11.58 19.55
CA ASN A 317 18.86 -13.00 19.28
C ASN A 317 17.62 -13.59 18.63
N ASP A 318 17.79 -14.33 17.54
CA ASP A 318 16.71 -14.93 16.75
C ASP A 318 15.87 -15.91 17.56
N ARG A 319 16.49 -16.56 18.55
CA ARG A 319 15.83 -17.52 19.45
C ARG A 319 14.69 -16.93 20.24
N TYR A 320 14.66 -15.61 20.42
CA TYR A 320 13.54 -14.91 21.05
C TYR A 320 12.22 -15.19 20.33
N LEU A 321 12.25 -15.46 19.02
CA LEU A 321 11.05 -15.77 18.24
C LEU A 321 10.63 -17.24 18.34
N ASP A 322 11.47 -18.15 18.83
CA ASP A 322 11.18 -19.60 18.79
C ASP A 322 9.96 -19.96 19.63
N GLU A 323 9.82 -19.36 20.82
CA GLU A 323 8.76 -19.67 21.78
C GLU A 323 7.41 -19.01 21.45
N ILE A 324 7.38 -17.99 20.59
CA ILE A 324 6.14 -17.28 20.27
C ILE A 324 5.48 -17.89 19.02
N PRO A 325 4.20 -18.31 19.10
CA PRO A 325 3.44 -18.76 17.94
C PRO A 325 3.36 -17.69 16.85
N VAL A 326 3.38 -18.10 15.58
CA VAL A 326 3.43 -17.15 14.45
C VAL A 326 2.15 -16.31 14.35
N GLU A 327 1.00 -16.89 14.69
CA GLU A 327 -0.29 -16.22 14.75
C GLU A 327 -0.33 -15.07 15.78
N SER A 328 0.36 -15.25 16.92
CA SER A 328 0.56 -14.21 17.92
C SER A 328 1.50 -13.12 17.40
N LEU A 329 2.64 -13.53 16.82
CA LEU A 329 3.60 -12.59 16.22
C LEU A 329 2.98 -11.73 15.12
N LEU A 330 2.04 -12.29 14.33
CA LEU A 330 1.35 -11.58 13.27
C LEU A 330 0.23 -10.68 13.80
N GLY A 331 -0.58 -11.17 14.75
CA GLY A 331 -1.81 -10.50 15.18
C GLY A 331 -1.66 -9.49 16.34
N GLU A 332 -0.61 -9.60 17.16
CA GLU A 332 -0.41 -8.74 18.34
C GLU A 332 0.29 -7.42 17.99
N GLY A 333 0.11 -6.39 18.82
CA GLY A 333 0.83 -5.12 18.67
C GLY A 333 2.34 -5.32 18.91
N VAL A 334 3.17 -4.47 18.31
CA VAL A 334 4.64 -4.55 18.49
C VAL A 334 5.00 -4.44 19.98
N ASP A 335 4.36 -3.52 20.71
CA ASP A 335 4.60 -3.30 22.14
C ASP A 335 4.29 -4.54 22.99
N VAL A 336 3.20 -5.24 22.66
CA VAL A 336 2.78 -6.47 23.38
C VAL A 336 3.78 -7.60 23.15
N ILE A 337 4.28 -7.73 21.91
CA ILE A 337 5.30 -8.73 21.57
C ILE A 337 6.59 -8.43 22.33
N VAL A 338 7.04 -7.17 22.34
CA VAL A 338 8.25 -6.75 23.05
C VAL A 338 8.12 -6.98 24.55
N GLU A 339 7.00 -6.61 25.17
CA GLU A 339 6.75 -6.86 26.60
C GLU A 339 6.82 -8.36 26.94
N ARG A 340 6.25 -9.21 26.09
CA ARG A 340 6.31 -10.67 26.25
C ARG A 340 7.73 -11.20 26.14
N LEU A 341 8.50 -10.70 25.17
CA LEU A 341 9.90 -11.06 24.98
C LEU A 341 10.76 -10.65 26.18
N MET A 342 10.57 -9.44 26.70
CA MET A 342 11.30 -8.98 27.90
C MET A 342 10.97 -9.82 29.14
N LYS A 343 9.71 -10.21 29.34
CA LYS A 343 9.32 -11.10 30.44
C LYS A 343 9.95 -12.49 30.36
N SER A 344 10.12 -13.02 29.15
CA SER A 344 10.81 -14.31 28.93
C SER A 344 12.30 -14.19 29.31
N LEU A 345 12.95 -13.09 28.93
CA LEU A 345 14.36 -12.81 29.25
C LEU A 345 14.62 -12.63 30.76
N ASP A 346 13.73 -11.95 31.47
CA ASP A 346 13.82 -11.82 32.93
C ASP A 346 13.60 -13.15 33.66
N GLY A 347 12.87 -14.08 33.04
CA GLY A 347 12.64 -15.43 33.54
C GLY A 347 13.85 -16.35 33.44
N ASP A 348 14.63 -16.23 32.36
CA ASP A 348 15.87 -17.00 32.14
C ASP A 348 17.07 -16.51 32.97
N ALA A 349 16.96 -15.32 33.59
CA ALA A 349 17.99 -14.75 34.47
C ALA A 349 17.88 -15.18 35.95
N ARG A 350 16.93 -16.06 36.30
CA ARG A 350 16.76 -16.67 37.62
C ARG A 350 16.94 -18.17 37.56
#